data_AF-A0A2G4KGP0-F1
#
_entry.id   AF-A0A2G4KGP0-F1
#
_cell.length_a   1.000
_cell.length_b   1.000
_cell.length_c   1.000
_cell.angle_alpha   90.00
_cell.angle_beta   90.00
_cell.angle_gamma   90.00
#
_symmetry.space_group_name_H-M   'P 1'
#
loop_
_entity.id
_entity.type
_entity.pdbx_description
1 polymer ?
#
loop_
_entity_poly.entity_id
_entity_poly.type
_entity_poly.pdbx_seq_one_letter_code
_entity_poly.pdbx_strand_id
1 'polypeptide(L)' 'MADVVNLNQARKAKAKADDKARAAENRVRFGRTKAEKSQEAARAEKLRRELDGAKRED' A
#
# COMPACT_ATOMS: atom_id res chain seq x y z
N MET A 1 23.90 -38.09 2.93
CA MET A 1 22.76 -37.59 2.15
C MET A 1 22.86 -36.08 2.19
N ALA A 2 23.25 -35.43 1.10
CA ALA A 2 23.49 -33.99 1.11
C ALA A 2 22.17 -33.27 0.81
N ASP A 3 21.72 -32.43 1.74
CA ASP A 3 20.55 -31.57 1.52
C ASP A 3 20.90 -30.51 0.48
N VAL A 4 20.39 -30.69 -0.74
CA VAL A 4 20.57 -29.71 -1.82
C VAL A 4 19.64 -28.52 -1.52
N VAL A 5 20.17 -27.52 -0.82
CA VAL A 5 19.42 -26.29 -0.52
C VAL A 5 19.30 -25.45 -1.79
N ASN A 6 18.06 -25.20 -2.22
CA ASN A 6 17.79 -24.31 -3.34
C ASN A 6 18.01 -22.84 -2.94
N LEU A 7 19.19 -22.31 -3.26
CA LEU A 7 19.57 -20.94 -2.95
C LEU A 7 18.64 -19.88 -3.59
N ASN A 8 17.96 -20.20 -4.69
CA ASN A 8 17.01 -19.27 -5.30
C ASN A 8 15.75 -19.11 -4.44
N GLN A 9 15.25 -20.20 -3.85
CA GLN A 9 14.12 -20.14 -2.92
C GLN A 9 14.50 -19.36 -1.65
N ALA A 10 15.70 -19.60 -1.10
CA ALA A 10 16.20 -18.86 0.05
C ALA A 10 16.33 -17.36 -0.23
N ARG A 11 16.88 -16.96 -1.39
CA ARG A 11 16.96 -15.56 -1.80
C ARG A 11 15.58 -14.92 -1.98
N LYS A 12 14.63 -15.64 -2.60
CA LYS A 12 13.25 -15.16 -2.75
C LYS A 12 12.54 -14.99 -1.40
N ALA A 13 12.77 -15.91 -0.46
CA ALA A 13 12.21 -15.82 0.88
C ALA A 13 12.76 -14.59 1.62
N LYS A 14 14.07 -14.36 1.54
CA LYS A 14 14.71 -13.17 2.11
C LYS A 14 14.16 -11.87 1.52
N ALA A 15 14.08 -11.76 0.19
CA ALA A 15 13.51 -10.60 -0.48
C ALA A 15 12.07 -10.31 -0.02
N LYS A 16 11.22 -11.35 0.08
CA LYS A 16 9.85 -11.22 0.59
C LYS A 16 9.81 -10.76 2.06
N ALA A 17 10.76 -11.18 2.89
CA ALA A 17 10.84 -10.76 4.28
C ALA A 17 11.26 -9.29 4.39
N ASP A 18 12.27 -8.87 3.61
CA ASP A 18 12.74 -7.49 3.55
C ASP A 18 11.63 -6.53 3.07
N ASP A 19 10.86 -6.92 2.06
CA ASP A 19 9.72 -6.15 1.57
C ASP A 19 8.62 -6.00 2.64
N LYS A 20 8.35 -7.05 3.42
CA LYS A 20 7.40 -6.99 4.54
C LYS A 20 7.88 -6.06 5.65
N ALA A 21 9.17 -6.12 5.99
CA ALA A 21 9.77 -5.23 7.01
C ALA A 21 9.68 -3.77 6.57
N ARG A 22 10.08 -3.45 5.33
CA ARG A 22 9.93 -2.11 4.75
C ARG A 22 8.46 -1.65 4.73
N ALA A 23 7.53 -2.56 4.42
CA ALA A 23 6.11 -2.23 4.47
C ALA A 23 5.66 -1.88 5.90
N ALA A 24 6.12 -2.61 6.92
CA ALA A 24 5.84 -2.30 8.32
C ALA A 24 6.46 -0.97 8.76
N GLU A 25 7.72 -0.71 8.42
CA GLU A 25 8.40 0.57 8.69
C GLU A 25 7.66 1.74 8.04
N ASN A 26 7.20 1.59 6.79
CA ASN A 26 6.43 2.62 6.11
C ASN A 26 5.07 2.88 6.78
N ARG A 27 4.42 1.86 7.35
CA ARG A 27 3.18 2.04 8.13
C ARG A 27 3.44 2.89 9.38
N VAL A 28 4.52 2.60 10.10
CA VAL A 28 4.91 3.35 11.30
C VAL A 28 5.34 4.78 10.96
N ARG A 29 6.21 4.93 9.95
CA ARG A 29 6.82 6.21 9.59
C ARG A 29 5.85 7.19 8.96
N PHE A 30 4.97 6.72 8.08
CA PHE A 30 4.07 7.60 7.33
C PHE A 30 2.63 7.57 7.85
N GLY A 31 2.31 6.68 8.80
CA GLY A 31 1.01 6.60 9.48
C GLY A 31 -0.17 6.22 8.59
N ARG A 32 0.02 6.11 7.27
CA ARG A 32 -1.01 5.75 6.29
C ARG A 32 -0.49 4.72 5.32
N THR A 33 -1.22 3.62 5.20
CA THR A 33 -1.01 2.58 4.20
C THR A 33 -1.43 3.06 2.81
N LYS A 34 -0.96 2.38 1.75
CA LYS A 34 -1.42 2.66 0.38
C LYS A 34 -2.94 2.51 0.25
N ALA A 35 -3.52 1.52 0.93
CA ALA A 35 -4.96 1.27 0.91
C ALA A 35 -5.76 2.40 1.57
N GLU A 36 -5.27 2.93 2.70
CA GLU A 36 -5.89 4.09 3.37
C GLU A 36 -5.80 5.34 2.50
N LYS A 37 -4.63 5.61 1.89
CA LYS A 37 -4.48 6.71 0.94
C LYS A 37 -5.43 6.59 -0.25
N SER A 38 -5.61 5.39 -0.81
CA SER A 38 -6.55 5.21 -1.92
C SER A 38 -8.01 5.39 -1.50
N GLN A 39 -8.38 4.93 -0.29
CA GLN A 39 -9.73 5.14 0.23
C GLN A 39 -10.01 6.62 0.50
N GLU A 40 -9.05 7.34 1.07
CA GLU A 40 -9.16 8.77 1.33
C GLU A 40 -9.26 9.57 0.02
N ALA A 41 -8.45 9.23 -0.99
CA ALA A 41 -8.54 9.83 -2.32
C ALA A 41 -9.92 9.59 -2.96
N ALA A 42 -10.45 8.37 -2.89
CA ALA A 42 -11.78 8.05 -3.40
C ALA A 42 -12.90 8.79 -2.65
N ARG A 43 -12.78 8.93 -1.32
CA ARG A 43 -13.73 9.73 -0.52
C ARG A 43 -13.67 11.21 -0.88
N ALA A 44 -12.47 11.77 -1.04
CA ALA A 44 -12.27 13.15 -1.44
C ALA A 44 -12.82 13.40 -2.85
N GLU A 45 -12.64 12.46 -3.78
CA GLU A 45 -13.18 12.55 -5.14
C GLU A 45 -14.71 12.51 -5.14
N LYS A 46 -15.33 11.62 -4.36
CA LYS A 46 -16.79 11.59 -4.18
C LYS A 46 -17.31 12.91 -3.62
N LEU A 47 -16.69 13.42 -2.56
CA LEU A 47 -17.08 14.69 -1.96
C LEU A 47 -16.96 15.85 -2.96
N ARG A 48 -15.88 15.89 -3.76
CA ARG A 48 -15.72 16.88 -4.82
C ARG A 48 -16.85 16.80 -5.85
N ARG A 49 -17.17 15.59 -6.33
CA ARG A 49 -18.27 15.38 -7.30
C ARG A 49 -19.63 15.79 -6.72
N GLU A 50 -19.88 15.48 -5.46
CA GLU A 50 -21.11 15.89 -4.77
C GLU A 50 -21.20 17.41 -4.64
N LEU A 51 -20.09 18.07 -4.26
CA LEU A 51 -20.03 19.54 -4.17
C LEU A 51 -20.16 20.21 -5.53
N ASP A 52 -19.51 19.67 -6.57
CA ASP A 52 -19.60 20.20 -7.93
C ASP A 52 -21.00 20.00 -8.52
N GLY A 53 -21.66 18.87 -8.25
CA GLY A 53 -23.06 18.66 -8.64
C GLY A 53 -24.07 19.50 -7.83
N ALA A 54 -23.69 19.91 -6.60
CA ALA A 54 -24.50 20.79 -5.76
C ALA A 54 -24.29 22.28 -6.04
N LYS A 55 -23.25 22.66 -6.81
CA LYS A 55 -23.09 24.03 -7.30
C LYS A 55 -24.21 24.31 -8.31
N ARG A 56 -25.12 25.21 -7.96
CA ARG A 56 -25.93 25.92 -8.96
C ARG A 56 -25.01 26.96 -9.60
N GLU A 57 -24.84 26.87 -10.90
CA GLU A 57 -24.35 28.00 -11.68
C GLU A 57 -25.45 29.06 -11.65
N ASP A 58 -25.19 30.16 -10.94
CA ASP A 58 -25.92 31.43 -11.10
C ASP A 58 -25.36 32.17 -12.33
#